data_AF-A0A497JXF7-F1
#
_entry.id   AF-A0A497JXF7-F1
#
_cell.length_a   1.000
_cell.length_b   1.000
_cell.length_c   1.000
_cell.angle_alpha   90.00
_cell.angle_beta   90.00
_cell.angle_gamma   90.00
#
_symmetry.space_group_name_H-M   'P 1'
#
loop_
_entity.id
_entity.type
_entity.pdbx_description
1 polymer ?
#
loop_
_entity_poly.entity_id
_entity_poly.type
_entity_poly.pdbx_seq_one_letter_code
_entity_poly.pdbx_strand_id
1 'polypeptide(L)' 'MNLSPSEFERAIAALLMDPGYRNVKVTGGAGDLGRDITCKDRNSRTVMVQCKR' A
#
# COMPACT_ATOMS: atom_id res chain seq x y z
N MET A 1 -21.36 -2.32 -0.94
CA MET A 1 -20.68 -2.35 0.38
C MET A 1 -19.45 -1.49 0.29
N ASN A 2 -19.21 -0.62 1.27
CA ASN A 2 -18.01 0.22 1.32
C ASN A 2 -16.92 -0.54 2.10
N LEU A 3 -15.69 -0.62 1.57
CA LEU A 3 -14.57 -1.25 2.27
C LEU A 3 -14.20 -0.42 3.50
N SER A 4 -13.93 -1.02 4.65
CA SER A 4 -13.29 -0.32 5.77
C SER A 4 -11.91 0.22 5.35
N PRO A 5 -11.33 1.22 6.05
CA PRO A 5 -10.02 1.77 5.66
C PRO A 5 -8.94 0.69 5.52
N SER A 6 -8.87 -0.24 6.48
CA SER A 6 -7.91 -1.35 6.45
C SER A 6 -8.18 -2.35 5.31
N GLU A 7 -9.44 -2.60 4.95
CA GLU A 7 -9.78 -3.47 3.82
C GLU A 7 -9.43 -2.81 2.49
N PHE A 8 -9.61 -1.48 2.41
CA PHE A 8 -9.21 -0.70 1.25
C PHE A 8 -7.69 -0.74 1.06
N GLU A 9 -6.90 -0.51 2.11
CA GLU A 9 -5.43 -0.63 2.06
C GLU A 9 -4.97 -2.01 1.60
N ARG A 10 -5.59 -3.09 2.13
CA ARG A 10 -5.29 -4.46 1.70
C ARG A 10 -5.64 -4.71 0.24
N ALA A 11 -6.77 -4.17 -0.23
CA ALA A 11 -7.17 -4.28 -1.63
C ALA A 11 -6.16 -3.56 -2.56
N ILE A 12 -5.72 -2.35 -2.19
CA ILE A 12 -4.69 -1.63 -2.94
C ILE A 12 -3.36 -2.39 -2.92
N ALA A 13 -2.95 -2.95 -1.77
CA ALA A 13 -1.74 -3.76 -1.67
C ALA A 13 -1.76 -4.98 -2.62
N ALA A 14 -2.91 -5.65 -2.75
CA ALA A 14 -3.09 -6.74 -3.71
C ALA A 14 -2.99 -6.23 -5.17
N LEU A 15 -3.60 -5.10 -5.48
CA LEU A 15 -3.55 -4.49 -6.82
C LEU A 15 -2.13 -4.10 -7.24
N LEU A 16 -1.27 -3.65 -6.32
CA LEU A 16 0.11 -3.26 -6.62
C LEU A 16 0.98 -4.43 -7.11
N MET A 17 0.61 -5.67 -6.81
CA MET A 17 1.38 -6.84 -7.26
C MET A 17 1.28 -7.05 -8.78
N ASP A 18 0.14 -6.72 -9.39
CA ASP A 18 -0.12 -6.94 -10.83
C ASP A 18 0.80 -6.11 -11.77
N PRO A 19 1.02 -4.79 -11.55
CA PRO A 19 2.02 -4.03 -12.30
C PRO A 19 3.46 -4.43 -11.97
N GLY A 20 3.69 -5.37 -11.04
CA GLY A 20 5.00 -5.93 -10.72
C GLY A 20 5.73 -5.24 -9.58
N TYR A 21 5.03 -4.52 -8.70
CA TYR A 21 5.63 -4.06 -7.45
C TYR A 21 5.89 -5.25 -6.53
N ARG A 22 7.00 -5.18 -5.80
CA ARG A 22 7.49 -6.25 -4.93
C ARG A 22 7.61 -5.76 -3.49
N ASN A 23 7.76 -6.70 -2.56
CA ASN A 23 7.91 -6.39 -1.13
C ASN A 23 6.78 -5.48 -0.61
N VAL A 24 5.55 -5.69 -1.09
CA VAL A 24 4.38 -4.90 -0.70
C VAL A 24 4.03 -5.20 0.76
N LYS A 25 3.96 -4.15 1.58
CA LYS A 25 3.61 -4.21 3.01
C LYS A 25 2.65 -3.09 3.35
N VAL A 26 1.50 -3.44 3.92
CA VAL A 26 0.60 -2.46 4.55
C VAL A 26 1.23 -2.01 5.87
N THR A 27 1.37 -0.71 6.05
CA THR A 27 1.88 -0.05 7.25
C THR A 27 0.78 0.87 7.75
N GLY A 28 0.01 0.40 8.74
CA GLY A 28 -1.10 1.15 9.30
C GLY A 28 -0.92 1.31 10.80
N GLY A 29 -0.60 2.53 11.22
CA GLY A 29 -0.32 2.87 12.61
C GLY A 29 -0.34 4.37 12.84
N ALA A 30 -0.67 4.78 14.07
CA ALA A 30 -0.54 6.16 14.48
C ALA A 30 0.94 6.58 14.40
N GLY A 31 1.26 7.60 13.60
CA GLY A 31 2.63 8.08 13.40
C GLY A 31 3.29 7.69 12.08
N ASP A 32 2.60 6.95 11.20
CA ASP A 32 3.15 6.53 9.91
C ASP A 32 3.24 7.64 8.85
N LEU A 33 2.91 8.88 9.22
CA LEU A 33 2.99 10.09 8.37
C LEU A 33 2.25 9.94 7.03
N GLY A 34 1.20 9.11 7.00
CA GLY A 34 0.42 8.86 5.79
C GLY A 34 0.95 7.75 4.88
N ARG A 35 1.88 6.95 5.38
CA ARG A 35 2.46 5.84 4.63
C ARG A 35 1.67 4.58 4.90
N ASP A 36 0.60 4.36 4.15
CA ASP A 36 -0.28 3.20 4.36
C ASP A 36 0.27 1.91 3.74
N ILE A 37 1.06 2.03 2.67
CA ILE A 37 1.70 0.88 2.01
C ILE A 37 3.13 1.25 1.60
N THR A 38 4.05 0.31 1.76
CA THR A 38 5.42 0.38 1.24
C THR A 38 5.69 -0.76 0.27
N CYS A 39 6.36 -0.48 -0.84
CA CYS A 39 6.74 -1.49 -1.83
C CYS A 39 8.00 -1.08 -2.59
N LYS A 40 8.44 -1.96 -3.50
CA LYS A 40 9.54 -1.76 -4.44
C LYS A 40 9.04 -1.78 -5.87
N ASP A 41 9.44 -0.80 -6.68
CA ASP A 41 9.17 -0.82 -8.12
C ASP A 41 10.09 -1.83 -8.85
N ARG A 42 9.92 -1.95 -10.17
CA ARG A 42 10.74 -2.83 -11.03
C ARG A 42 12.23 -2.50 -11.02
N ASN A 43 12.59 -1.28 -10.61
CA ASN A 43 13.96 -0.78 -10.50
C ASN A 43 14.49 -0.84 -9.05
N SER A 44 13.79 -1.55 -8.16
CA SER A 44 14.12 -1.67 -6.72
C SER A 44 14.06 -0.35 -5.92
N ARG A 45 13.43 0.69 -6.47
CA ARG A 45 13.21 1.96 -5.76
C ARG A 45 12.09 1.80 -4.76
N THR A 46 12.22 2.46 -3.61
CA THR A 46 11.18 2.47 -2.58
C THR A 46 10.02 3.33 -3.04
N VAL A 47 8.81 2.78 -2.96
CA VAL A 47 7.56 3.47 -3.23
C VAL A 47 6.68 3.42 -1.98
N MET A 48 6.06 4.56 -1.69
CA MET A 48 5.14 4.76 -0.59
C MET A 48 3.79 5.12 -1.18
N VAL A 49 2.73 4.49 -0.68
CA VAL A 49 1.36 4.74 -1.14
C VAL A 49 0.53 5.16 0.07
N GLN A 50 -0.09 6.33 -0.05
CA GLN A 50 -1.17 6.78 0.82
C GLN A 50 -2.49 6.38 0.17
N CYS A 51 -3.32 5.70 0.93
CA CYS A 51 -4.70 5.43 0.62
C CYS A 51 -5.60 6.51 1.23
N LYS A 52 -6.56 7.00 0.44
CA LYS A 52 -7.64 7.87 0.93
C LYS A 52 -8.93 7.45 0.26
N ARG A 53 -9.92 7.10 1.10
CA ARG A 53 -11.24 6.60 0.68
C ARG A 53 -12.25 7.73 0.57
#